data_AF-K0KSU1-F1
#
_entry.id   AF-K0KSU1-F1
#
_cell.length_a   1.000
_cell.length_b   1.000
_cell.length_c   1.000
_cell.angle_alpha   90.00
_cell.angle_beta   90.00
_cell.angle_gamma   90.00
#
_symmetry.space_group_name_H-M   'P 1'
#
loop_
_entity.id
_entity.type
_entity.pdbx_description
1 polymer ?
#
loop_
_entity_poly.entity_id
_entity_poly.type
_entity_poly.pdbx_seq_one_letter_code
_entity_poly.pdbx_strand_id
1 'polypeptide(L)'
;MIQTIISSIRSFSIRIGDSFHVLYTERNILEALSVLLGYPRGFGKIYILRSFYNTTYRPFWRLNRLLCPIRYHLSKRLNSLYQWTYHSKLKSLIKKNEDFQDFDVSKIDDIEKPVSNHNGNVNELVLPMEIWEIIAQIGKIDYSIMLNINKSFLNTFAPKIYDTLKLTIVLTPLTKMKLNDEAFLKNGPDLIMDTKYYDSYSIYKRHQESKKFDYEFLDTSIRDQDYFKGIDPKQIKRHHHPTMSESKDRGENVNHPFEVRSLRKIQFILKNILQNPNSIMKSFIKDILVDICIFDGFNKLMTMKQRFSSGYESLKELIDQEIKQNEHVSVMKVNSGQNEFKSISVIPFDDNFDRIRWQDPLLNRKIRNSRMIGSIKTKFKEHTFSHLGYIFPQNIYYKELLSVYLLSDHLYSHILRRRLSKFEKSMYFQNANPIKHWRYTVLNHCYNRITKRVNRPSYYKMIVTGQSCVKIEDREFKTELQVYEILKTLIETLIVKSDNGVGGNSYGLDHVQSSILILGIDDGIPQVSKEFTQNLSHMDNRRNPLLKLTPQLILINKSATTEETI
;
A
#
# COMPACT_ATOMS: atom_id res chain seq x y z
N MET A 1 -9.96 -30.08 24.98
CA MET A 1 -9.08 -29.71 23.84
C MET A 1 -8.27 -30.91 23.34
N ILE A 2 -7.47 -31.59 24.19
CA ILE A 2 -6.65 -32.75 23.79
C ILE A 2 -7.52 -33.94 23.30
N GLN A 3 -8.58 -34.31 24.03
CA GLN A 3 -9.51 -35.35 23.58
C GLN A 3 -10.22 -34.99 22.27
N THR A 4 -10.53 -33.71 22.05
CA THR A 4 -11.10 -33.20 20.79
C THR A 4 -10.11 -33.34 19.63
N ILE A 5 -8.82 -33.09 19.89
CA ILE A 5 -7.73 -33.28 18.91
C ILE A 5 -7.56 -34.77 18.60
N ILE A 6 -7.49 -35.64 19.62
CA ILE A 6 -7.35 -37.09 19.46
C ILE A 6 -8.53 -37.68 18.68
N SER A 7 -9.76 -37.30 19.02
CA SER A 7 -10.97 -37.73 18.30
C SER A 7 -10.95 -37.26 16.84
N SER A 8 -10.51 -36.02 16.59
CA SER A 8 -10.36 -35.49 15.23
C SER A 8 -9.28 -36.21 14.42
N ILE A 9 -8.14 -36.58 15.03
CA ILE A 9 -7.06 -37.34 14.40
C ILE A 9 -7.52 -38.77 14.06
N ARG A 10 -8.26 -39.43 14.96
CA ARG A 10 -8.78 -40.78 14.73
C ARG A 10 -9.84 -40.80 13.62
N SER A 11 -10.79 -39.88 13.66
CA SER A 11 -11.78 -39.64 12.59
C SER A 11 -11.12 -39.36 11.23
N PHE A 12 -10.02 -38.59 11.25
CA PHE A 12 -9.24 -38.29 10.05
C PHE A 12 -8.50 -39.51 9.50
N SER A 13 -7.87 -40.31 10.37
CA SER A 13 -7.13 -41.51 9.94
C SER A 13 -8.06 -42.53 9.29
N ILE A 14 -9.28 -42.69 9.84
CA ILE A 14 -10.33 -43.52 9.24
C ILE A 14 -10.75 -42.95 7.87
N ARG A 15 -11.07 -41.65 7.78
CA ARG A 15 -11.44 -41.02 6.50
C ARG A 15 -10.32 -41.04 5.46
N ILE A 16 -9.06 -40.96 5.87
CA ILE A 16 -7.90 -41.17 5.00
C ILE A 16 -7.91 -42.60 4.48
N GLY A 17 -8.05 -43.59 5.38
CA GLY A 17 -8.19 -44.99 5.01
C GLY A 17 -9.31 -45.20 4.00
N ASP A 18 -10.50 -44.66 4.26
CA ASP A 18 -11.66 -44.74 3.38
C ASP A 18 -11.42 -44.02 2.04
N SER A 19 -10.74 -42.87 2.06
CA SER A 19 -10.42 -42.10 0.84
C SER A 19 -9.37 -42.81 -0.02
N PHE A 20 -8.36 -43.42 0.60
CA PHE A 20 -7.39 -44.26 -0.09
C PHE A 20 -8.05 -45.53 -0.62
N HIS A 21 -8.93 -46.15 0.17
CA HIS A 21 -9.71 -47.31 -0.25
C HIS A 21 -10.56 -46.97 -1.47
N VAL A 22 -11.41 -45.93 -1.42
CA VAL A 22 -12.22 -45.47 -2.56
C VAL A 22 -11.37 -45.14 -3.79
N LEU A 23 -10.20 -44.50 -3.61
CA LEU A 23 -9.29 -44.21 -4.71
C LEU A 23 -8.65 -45.47 -5.31
N TYR A 24 -8.35 -46.49 -4.50
CA TYR A 24 -7.68 -47.73 -4.94
C TYR A 24 -8.63 -48.83 -5.43
N THR A 25 -9.84 -48.94 -4.87
CA THR A 25 -10.78 -50.02 -5.20
C THR A 25 -11.83 -49.62 -6.22
N GLU A 26 -12.23 -48.35 -6.29
CA GLU A 26 -13.29 -47.91 -7.21
C GLU A 26 -12.76 -47.24 -8.49
N ARG A 27 -11.44 -46.99 -8.58
CA ARG A 27 -10.80 -46.40 -9.77
C ARG A 27 -9.62 -47.23 -10.23
N ASN A 28 -9.30 -47.12 -11.52
CA ASN A 28 -8.11 -47.74 -12.09
C ASN A 28 -6.87 -47.26 -11.33
N ILE A 29 -6.02 -48.19 -10.88
CA ILE A 29 -4.75 -47.91 -10.17
C ILE A 29 -3.90 -46.84 -10.87
N LEU A 30 -3.90 -46.81 -12.20
CA LEU A 30 -3.20 -45.79 -12.98
C LEU A 30 -3.82 -44.41 -12.85
N GLU A 31 -5.15 -44.32 -12.73
CA GLU A 31 -5.86 -43.05 -12.49
C GLU A 31 -5.61 -42.57 -11.05
N ALA A 32 -5.65 -43.49 -10.07
CA ALA A 32 -5.31 -43.20 -8.68
C ALA A 32 -3.85 -42.75 -8.50
N LEU A 33 -2.90 -43.40 -9.18
CA LEU A 33 -1.50 -42.99 -9.25
C LEU A 33 -1.33 -41.64 -9.96
N SER A 34 -2.06 -41.39 -11.05
CA SER A 34 -2.02 -40.10 -11.75
C SER A 34 -2.53 -38.93 -10.91
N VAL A 35 -3.53 -39.21 -10.05
CA VAL A 35 -4.09 -38.29 -9.06
C VAL A 35 -3.07 -38.04 -7.93
N LEU A 36 -2.44 -39.10 -7.42
CA LEU A 36 -1.46 -39.02 -6.35
C LEU A 36 -0.17 -38.31 -6.78
N LEU A 37 0.27 -38.54 -8.02
CA LEU A 37 1.49 -37.96 -8.61
C LEU A 37 1.25 -36.59 -9.24
N GLY A 38 0.02 -36.07 -9.24
CA GLY A 38 -0.30 -34.75 -9.80
C GLY A 38 -0.27 -34.66 -11.34
N TYR A 39 -0.27 -35.80 -12.04
CA TYR A 39 -0.21 -35.89 -13.51
C TYR A 39 -1.47 -36.52 -14.13
N PRO A 40 -2.63 -35.85 -14.10
CA PRO A 40 -3.81 -36.36 -14.78
C PRO A 40 -3.62 -36.32 -16.30
N ARG A 41 -3.62 -37.49 -16.97
CA ARG A 41 -3.70 -37.60 -18.44
C ARG A 41 -5.16 -37.49 -18.90
N GLY A 42 -5.41 -36.84 -20.04
CA GLY A 42 -6.69 -36.86 -20.77
C GLY A 42 -7.71 -35.75 -20.46
N PHE A 43 -8.83 -35.75 -21.20
CA PHE A 43 -9.96 -34.80 -21.10
C PHE A 43 -10.67 -34.82 -19.74
N GLY A 44 -10.42 -35.82 -18.89
CA GLY A 44 -10.92 -35.94 -17.51
C GLY A 44 -10.20 -35.09 -16.47
N LYS A 45 -9.11 -34.38 -16.83
CA LYS A 45 -8.26 -33.59 -15.91
C LYS A 45 -9.05 -32.69 -14.95
N ILE A 46 -10.13 -32.07 -15.41
CA ILE A 46 -10.98 -31.18 -14.60
C ILE A 46 -11.82 -31.96 -13.57
N TYR A 47 -12.41 -33.09 -13.96
CA TYR A 47 -13.19 -33.95 -13.08
C TYR A 47 -12.31 -34.66 -12.05
N ILE A 48 -11.15 -35.13 -12.49
CA ILE A 48 -10.13 -35.76 -11.65
C ILE A 48 -9.65 -34.77 -10.58
N LEU A 49 -9.41 -33.51 -10.95
CA LEU A 49 -9.03 -32.46 -10.01
C LEU A 49 -10.10 -32.13 -8.96
N ARG A 50 -11.37 -32.07 -9.39
CA ARG A 50 -12.48 -31.82 -8.46
C ARG A 50 -12.69 -32.99 -7.49
N SER A 51 -12.55 -34.21 -7.98
CA SER A 51 -12.61 -35.41 -7.16
C SER A 51 -11.46 -35.45 -6.16
N PHE A 52 -10.22 -35.25 -6.61
CA PHE A 52 -9.03 -35.22 -5.75
C PHE A 52 -9.10 -34.13 -4.67
N TYR A 53 -9.59 -32.94 -5.04
CA TYR A 53 -9.79 -31.85 -4.08
C TYR A 53 -10.70 -32.30 -2.93
N ASN A 54 -11.85 -32.90 -3.26
CA ASN A 54 -12.85 -33.30 -2.27
C ASN A 54 -12.43 -34.52 -1.44
N THR A 55 -11.84 -35.52 -2.08
CA THR A 55 -11.51 -36.80 -1.47
C THR A 55 -10.21 -36.74 -0.67
N THR A 56 -9.19 -36.02 -1.15
CA THR A 56 -7.84 -36.05 -0.54
C THR A 56 -7.45 -34.72 0.08
N TYR A 57 -7.53 -33.64 -0.71
CA TYR A 57 -7.00 -32.35 -0.27
C TYR A 57 -7.80 -31.74 0.89
N ARG A 58 -9.13 -31.80 0.83
CA ARG A 58 -10.00 -31.18 1.84
C ARG A 58 -9.89 -31.83 3.23
N PRO A 59 -9.86 -33.18 3.36
CA PRO A 59 -9.49 -33.79 4.64
C PRO A 59 -8.13 -33.31 5.15
N PHE A 60 -7.11 -33.29 4.29
CA PHE A 60 -5.76 -32.85 4.67
C PHE A 60 -5.74 -31.38 5.11
N TRP A 61 -6.48 -30.52 4.41
CA TRP A 61 -6.70 -29.12 4.79
C TRP A 61 -7.34 -29.00 6.18
N ARG A 62 -8.38 -29.78 6.46
CA ARG A 62 -9.03 -29.79 7.78
C ARG A 62 -8.05 -30.19 8.88
N LEU A 63 -7.18 -31.17 8.62
CA LEU A 63 -6.12 -31.53 9.56
C LEU A 63 -5.13 -30.37 9.75
N ASN A 64 -4.61 -29.80 8.66
CA ASN A 64 -3.68 -28.68 8.73
C ASN A 64 -4.27 -27.49 9.51
N ARG A 65 -5.55 -27.19 9.28
CA ARG A 65 -6.31 -26.19 10.04
C ARG A 65 -6.38 -26.52 11.54
N LEU A 66 -6.54 -27.79 11.93
CA LEU A 66 -6.53 -28.19 13.35
C LEU A 66 -5.14 -28.03 13.99
N LEU A 67 -4.07 -28.14 13.20
CA LEU A 67 -2.70 -27.92 13.67
C LEU A 67 -2.34 -26.44 13.83
N CYS A 68 -2.97 -25.53 13.06
CA CYS A 68 -2.69 -24.10 13.14
C CYS A 68 -2.85 -23.49 14.57
N PRO A 69 -3.94 -23.74 15.32
CA PRO A 69 -4.07 -23.29 16.71
C PRO A 69 -2.95 -23.81 17.62
N ILE A 70 -2.57 -25.08 17.46
CA ILE A 70 -1.50 -25.71 18.26
C ILE A 70 -0.18 -24.99 17.99
N ARG A 71 0.17 -24.83 16.71
CA ARG A 71 1.37 -24.10 16.28
C ARG A 71 1.38 -22.66 16.81
N TYR A 72 0.25 -21.97 16.76
CA TYR A 72 0.13 -20.58 17.21
C TYR A 72 0.33 -20.42 18.72
N HIS A 73 -0.29 -21.28 19.53
CA HIS A 73 -0.11 -21.21 20.97
C HIS A 73 1.30 -21.66 21.41
N LEU A 74 1.88 -22.66 20.73
CA LEU A 74 3.26 -23.07 20.96
C LEU A 74 4.24 -21.95 20.58
N SER A 75 4.11 -21.34 19.40
CA SER A 75 4.99 -20.25 18.99
C SER A 75 4.89 -19.04 19.92
N LYS A 76 3.70 -18.73 20.43
CA LYS A 76 3.51 -17.64 21.39
C LYS A 76 4.21 -17.93 22.71
N ARG A 77 4.12 -19.16 23.22
CA ARG A 77 4.82 -19.60 24.44
C ARG A 77 6.33 -19.61 24.25
N LEU A 78 6.82 -20.16 23.14
CA LEU A 78 8.24 -20.18 22.82
C LEU A 78 8.79 -18.77 22.63
N ASN A 79 8.07 -17.86 21.96
CA ASN A 79 8.47 -16.46 21.86
C ASN A 79 8.49 -15.77 23.22
N SER A 80 7.54 -16.05 24.12
CA SER A 80 7.59 -15.50 25.48
C SER A 80 8.76 -16.04 26.29
N LEU A 81 9.12 -17.33 26.10
CA LEU A 81 10.32 -17.92 26.73
C LEU A 81 11.60 -17.32 26.14
N TYR A 82 11.64 -17.09 24.83
CA TYR A 82 12.77 -16.44 24.16
C TYR A 82 12.93 -14.99 24.63
N GLN A 83 11.84 -14.21 24.68
CA GLN A 83 11.90 -12.85 25.22
C GLN A 83 12.26 -12.84 26.71
N TRP A 84 11.79 -13.81 27.49
CA TRP A 84 12.15 -13.93 28.90
C TRP A 84 13.62 -14.30 29.10
N THR A 85 14.17 -15.22 28.31
CA THR A 85 15.59 -15.60 28.33
C THR A 85 16.48 -14.49 27.77
N TYR A 86 16.03 -13.75 26.77
CA TYR A 86 16.71 -12.56 26.26
C TYR A 86 16.71 -11.45 27.31
N HIS A 87 15.57 -11.13 27.92
CA HIS A 87 15.49 -10.14 29.00
C HIS A 87 16.23 -10.55 30.28
N SER A 88 16.28 -11.85 30.62
CA SER A 88 17.05 -12.32 31.77
C SER A 88 18.56 -12.24 31.51
N LYS A 89 19.01 -12.54 30.28
CA LYS A 89 20.39 -12.26 29.83
C LYS A 89 20.69 -10.75 29.84
N LEU A 90 19.78 -9.92 29.32
CA LEU A 90 19.95 -8.47 29.30
C LEU A 90 20.00 -7.88 30.72
N LYS A 91 19.15 -8.35 31.66
CA LYS A 91 19.23 -7.97 33.08
C LYS A 91 20.51 -8.44 33.76
N SER A 92 21.10 -9.56 33.34
CA SER A 92 22.40 -10.02 33.85
C SER A 92 23.58 -9.22 33.28
N LEU A 93 23.43 -8.66 32.06
CA LEU A 93 24.41 -7.77 31.41
C LEU A 93 24.31 -6.33 31.92
N ILE A 94 23.10 -5.81 32.15
CA ILE A 94 22.88 -4.47 32.71
C ILE A 94 23.35 -4.38 34.18
N LYS A 95 23.38 -5.50 34.92
CA LYS A 95 24.03 -5.55 36.24
C LYS A 95 25.57 -5.55 36.20
N LYS A 96 26.17 -5.62 35.01
CA LYS A 96 27.63 -5.56 34.83
C LYS A 96 28.13 -4.29 34.13
N ASN A 97 27.26 -3.56 33.42
CA ASN A 97 27.63 -2.34 32.72
C ASN A 97 26.63 -1.21 33.02
N GLU A 98 26.80 -0.55 34.16
CA GLU A 98 26.50 0.88 34.25
C GLU A 98 27.68 1.60 33.60
N ASP A 99 27.67 1.64 32.26
CA ASP A 99 28.33 2.63 31.42
C ASP A 99 28.14 2.21 29.95
N PHE A 100 27.55 3.12 29.17
CA PHE A 100 27.27 3.05 27.73
C PHE A 100 26.28 1.97 27.24
N GLN A 101 25.08 2.44 26.85
CA GLN A 101 24.15 1.66 26.04
C GLN A 101 24.08 2.28 24.64
N ASP A 102 25.01 1.85 23.79
CA ASP A 102 25.02 2.12 22.36
C ASP A 102 24.04 1.20 21.62
N PHE A 103 23.51 1.75 20.53
CA PHE A 103 22.62 1.08 19.59
C PHE A 103 23.28 -0.12 18.92
N ASP A 104 22.47 -1.11 18.58
CA ASP A 104 22.83 -2.35 17.91
C ASP A 104 23.32 -2.09 16.47
N VAL A 105 24.63 -1.92 16.29
CA VAL A 105 25.36 -1.74 15.01
C VAL A 105 25.82 -3.08 14.40
N SER A 106 25.36 -4.23 14.94
CA SER A 106 25.92 -5.57 14.66
C SER A 106 25.69 -6.15 13.25
N LYS A 107 25.50 -5.32 12.22
CA LYS A 107 25.48 -5.73 10.79
C LYS A 107 26.37 -4.90 9.86
N ILE A 108 27.32 -4.11 10.38
CA ILE A 108 28.27 -3.34 9.55
C ILE A 108 29.72 -3.86 9.62
N ASP A 109 30.01 -4.85 10.46
CA ASP A 109 31.41 -5.24 10.74
C ASP A 109 32.09 -6.17 9.72
N ASP A 110 31.51 -6.40 8.54
CA ASP A 110 32.17 -7.12 7.43
C ASP A 110 32.57 -6.19 6.28
N ILE A 111 32.88 -4.92 6.56
CA ILE A 111 33.68 -4.09 5.64
C ILE A 111 35.13 -4.19 6.08
N GLU A 112 35.90 -4.83 5.22
CA GLU A 112 37.34 -5.06 5.28
C GLU A 112 38.13 -3.92 5.93
N LYS A 113 39.02 -4.32 6.84
CA LYS A 113 40.15 -3.57 7.44
C LYS A 113 40.36 -2.16 6.85
N PRO A 114 40.24 -1.09 7.66
CA PRO A 114 40.65 0.22 7.21
C PRO A 114 42.16 0.18 6.95
N VAL A 115 42.56 0.42 5.69
CA VAL A 115 43.95 0.72 5.34
C VAL A 115 44.27 2.08 5.95
N SER A 116 44.67 2.06 7.21
CA SER A 116 45.34 3.16 7.88
C SER A 116 46.74 3.28 7.30
N ASN A 117 47.00 4.37 6.55
CA ASN A 117 48.24 5.16 6.59
C ASN A 117 48.19 6.31 5.57
N HIS A 118 47.11 7.08 5.59
CA HIS A 118 47.14 8.43 5.04
C HIS A 118 46.84 9.42 6.18
N ASN A 119 47.91 9.99 6.72
CA ASN A 119 47.90 11.25 7.46
C ASN A 119 47.58 12.42 6.51
N GLY A 120 46.53 12.28 5.70
CA GLY A 120 45.98 13.37 4.91
C GLY A 120 45.10 14.21 5.84
N ASN A 121 45.39 15.50 5.91
CA ASN A 121 44.57 16.46 6.62
C ASN A 121 43.13 16.32 6.10
N VAL A 122 42.15 16.01 6.95
CA VAL A 122 40.72 15.82 6.56
C VAL A 122 40.13 17.06 5.86
N ASN A 123 40.86 18.18 5.89
CA ASN A 123 40.57 19.42 5.19
C ASN A 123 40.97 19.45 3.69
N GLU A 124 41.66 18.45 3.16
CA GLU A 124 41.93 18.36 1.72
C GLU A 124 40.84 17.57 1.00
N LEU A 125 39.64 18.16 0.92
CA LEU A 125 38.76 17.84 -0.19
C LEU A 125 39.46 18.32 -1.47
N VAL A 126 40.14 17.39 -2.15
CA VAL A 126 40.99 17.65 -3.33
C VAL A 126 40.23 18.35 -4.47
N LEU A 127 38.89 18.30 -4.46
CA LEU A 127 38.03 18.91 -5.46
C LEU A 127 36.92 19.76 -4.82
N PRO A 128 36.61 20.94 -5.37
CA PRO A 128 35.44 21.74 -5.00
C PRO A 128 34.13 20.94 -5.10
N MET A 129 33.11 21.33 -4.32
CA MET A 129 31.84 20.58 -4.28
C MET A 129 31.10 20.56 -5.62
N GLU A 130 31.31 21.59 -6.44
CA GLU A 130 30.79 21.72 -7.79
C GLU A 130 31.33 20.61 -8.70
N ILE A 131 32.61 20.24 -8.52
CA ILE A 131 33.24 19.14 -9.27
C ILE A 131 32.70 17.80 -8.79
N TRP A 132 32.53 17.61 -7.48
CA TRP A 132 31.91 16.41 -6.93
C TRP A 132 30.47 16.20 -7.40
N GLU A 133 29.72 17.28 -7.55
CA GLU A 133 28.39 17.24 -8.14
C GLU A 133 28.43 16.77 -9.60
N ILE A 134 29.34 17.30 -10.41
CA ILE A 134 29.52 16.88 -11.80
C ILE A 134 29.91 15.39 -11.85
N ILE A 135 30.83 14.95 -10.99
CA ILE A 135 31.24 13.54 -10.88
C ILE A 135 30.04 12.66 -10.52
N ALA A 136 29.25 13.06 -9.52
CA ALA A 136 28.08 12.31 -9.10
C ALA A 136 27.03 12.22 -10.23
N GLN A 137 26.82 13.31 -10.97
CA GLN A 137 25.90 13.36 -12.10
C GLN A 137 26.37 12.48 -13.28
N ILE A 138 27.63 12.60 -13.69
CA ILE A 138 28.21 11.81 -14.80
C ILE A 138 28.28 10.33 -14.41
N GLY A 139 28.75 10.04 -13.20
CA GLY A 139 28.89 8.69 -12.66
C GLY A 139 27.57 8.05 -12.26
N LYS A 140 26.44 8.79 -12.30
CA LYS A 140 25.13 8.36 -11.79
C LYS A 140 25.23 7.80 -10.37
N ILE A 141 26.06 8.44 -9.54
CA ILE A 141 26.26 8.02 -8.16
C ILE A 141 25.01 8.38 -7.36
N ASP A 142 24.53 7.45 -6.55
CA ASP A 142 23.42 7.70 -5.66
C ASP A 142 23.81 8.79 -4.65
N TYR A 143 23.12 9.93 -4.70
CA TYR A 143 23.37 11.05 -3.82
C TYR A 143 23.20 10.68 -2.34
N SER A 144 22.44 9.64 -2.01
CA SER A 144 22.31 9.17 -0.63
C SER A 144 23.62 8.63 -0.06
N ILE A 145 24.48 8.03 -0.89
CA ILE A 145 25.82 7.57 -0.50
C ILE A 145 26.69 8.77 -0.15
N MET A 146 26.59 9.83 -0.95
CA MET A 146 27.37 11.06 -0.79
C MET A 146 27.09 11.75 0.54
N LEU A 147 25.84 11.73 1.02
CA LEU A 147 25.46 12.35 2.30
C LEU A 147 26.23 11.81 3.51
N ASN A 148 26.69 10.57 3.45
CA ASN A 148 27.36 9.90 4.57
C ASN A 148 28.86 10.21 4.66
N ILE A 149 29.42 10.98 3.71
CA ILE A 149 30.85 11.25 3.66
C ILE A 149 31.25 12.28 4.73
N ASN A 150 30.70 13.49 4.67
CA ASN A 150 30.95 14.55 5.65
C ASN A 150 29.88 15.66 5.57
N LYS A 151 29.99 16.66 6.45
CA LYS A 151 29.05 17.79 6.55
C LYS A 151 28.94 18.61 5.25
N SER A 152 30.04 18.75 4.50
CA SER A 152 30.03 19.48 3.22
C SER A 152 29.14 18.77 2.22
N PHE A 153 29.34 17.45 2.03
CA PHE A 153 28.50 16.64 1.15
C PHE A 153 27.03 16.62 1.60
N LEU A 154 26.78 16.51 2.91
CA LEU A 154 25.42 16.59 3.46
C LEU A 154 24.75 17.90 3.02
N ASN A 155 25.41 19.04 3.24
CA ASN A 155 24.85 20.35 2.89
C ASN A 155 24.68 20.55 1.37
N THR A 156 25.55 19.97 0.54
CA THR A 156 25.48 20.08 -0.92
C THR A 156 24.39 19.19 -1.53
N PHE A 157 24.26 17.95 -1.06
CA PHE A 157 23.39 16.95 -1.70
C PHE A 157 22.04 16.78 -0.99
N ALA A 158 21.93 17.02 0.32
CA ALA A 158 20.67 16.85 1.04
C ALA A 158 19.56 17.75 0.47
N PRO A 159 19.78 19.04 0.15
CA PRO A 159 18.77 19.87 -0.49
C PRO A 159 18.31 19.36 -1.86
N LYS A 160 19.08 18.51 -2.54
CA LYS A 160 18.74 17.99 -3.87
C LYS A 160 17.89 16.71 -3.80
N ILE A 161 17.96 16.00 -2.68
CA ILE A 161 17.19 14.78 -2.44
C ILE A 161 15.94 15.09 -1.61
N TYR A 162 16.09 15.92 -0.58
CA TYR A 162 15.08 16.12 0.46
C TYR A 162 14.38 17.47 0.39
N ASP A 163 14.53 18.24 -0.71
CA ASP A 163 13.77 19.49 -0.89
C ASP A 163 12.26 19.26 -0.79
N THR A 164 11.79 18.14 -1.33
CA THR A 164 10.40 17.74 -1.29
C THR A 164 10.28 16.32 -0.74
N LEU A 165 9.61 16.22 0.39
CA LEU A 165 9.26 14.96 1.01
C LEU A 165 7.83 14.58 0.59
N LYS A 166 7.66 13.38 0.03
CA LYS A 166 6.34 12.83 -0.28
C LYS A 166 6.03 11.64 0.64
N LEU A 167 4.95 11.72 1.40
CA LEU A 167 4.50 10.66 2.30
C LEU A 167 3.21 10.05 1.74
N THR A 168 3.17 8.74 1.54
CA THR A 168 1.95 8.05 1.09
C THR A 168 1.48 7.06 2.14
N ILE A 169 0.27 7.28 2.64
CA ILE A 169 -0.38 6.45 3.64
C ILE A 169 -1.54 5.73 2.98
N VAL A 170 -1.59 4.41 3.13
CA VAL A 170 -2.73 3.60 2.68
C VAL A 170 -3.32 2.91 3.89
N LEU A 171 -4.62 3.10 4.14
CA LEU A 171 -5.30 2.53 5.30
C LEU A 171 -6.69 2.01 4.95
N THR A 172 -7.15 1.01 5.69
CA THR A 172 -8.45 0.37 5.43
C THR A 172 -8.99 -0.34 6.68
N PRO A 173 -10.32 -0.41 6.86
CA PRO A 173 -10.93 -1.26 7.87
C PRO A 173 -10.60 -2.74 7.63
N LEU A 174 -10.45 -3.50 8.72
CA LEU A 174 -10.13 -4.93 8.65
C LEU A 174 -11.26 -5.83 8.16
N THR A 175 -12.45 -5.28 7.89
CA THR A 175 -13.65 -6.04 7.51
C THR A 175 -13.39 -7.00 6.35
N LYS A 176 -12.80 -6.50 5.25
CA LYS A 176 -12.54 -7.31 4.05
C LYS A 176 -11.50 -8.41 4.31
N MET A 177 -10.43 -8.08 5.03
CA MET A 177 -9.40 -9.05 5.40
C MET A 177 -9.93 -10.15 6.32
N LYS A 178 -10.74 -9.79 7.33
CA LYS A 178 -11.34 -10.74 8.27
C LYS A 178 -12.25 -11.73 7.54
N LEU A 179 -13.11 -11.25 6.64
CA LEU A 179 -13.96 -12.11 5.79
C LEU A 179 -13.16 -13.04 4.89
N ASN A 180 -12.11 -12.51 4.27
CA ASN A 180 -11.20 -13.30 3.43
C ASN A 180 -10.51 -14.42 4.21
N ASP A 181 -9.96 -14.09 5.38
CA ASP A 181 -9.23 -15.06 6.21
C ASP A 181 -10.17 -16.10 6.79
N GLU A 182 -11.38 -15.72 7.21
CA GLU A 182 -12.40 -16.65 7.65
C GLU A 182 -12.81 -17.61 6.51
N ALA A 183 -13.05 -17.08 5.31
CA ALA A 183 -13.39 -17.88 4.15
C ALA A 183 -12.27 -18.88 3.80
N PHE A 184 -11.01 -18.43 3.83
CA PHE A 184 -9.86 -19.29 3.61
C PHE A 184 -9.73 -20.39 4.68
N LEU A 185 -9.81 -20.03 5.97
CA LEU A 185 -9.73 -21.00 7.07
C LEU A 185 -10.90 -21.99 7.05
N LYS A 186 -12.08 -21.57 6.60
CA LYS A 186 -13.26 -22.43 6.47
C LYS A 186 -13.13 -23.40 5.30
N ASN A 187 -12.74 -22.90 4.13
CA ASN A 187 -12.89 -23.61 2.86
C ASN A 187 -11.58 -24.16 2.27
N GLY A 188 -10.43 -23.62 2.67
CA GLY A 188 -9.12 -23.90 2.09
C GLY A 188 -8.78 -22.98 0.92
N PRO A 189 -7.56 -23.11 0.35
CA PRO A 189 -7.20 -22.36 -0.85
C PRO A 189 -8.08 -22.74 -2.03
N ASP A 190 -8.21 -21.77 -2.92
CA ASP A 190 -9.03 -21.92 -4.11
C ASP A 190 -8.33 -22.72 -5.22
N LEU A 191 -6.99 -22.79 -5.24
CA LEU A 191 -6.21 -23.50 -6.26
C LEU A 191 -5.33 -24.57 -5.61
N ILE A 192 -5.33 -25.78 -6.19
CA ILE A 192 -4.33 -26.83 -5.91
C ILE A 192 -3.18 -26.76 -6.94
N MET A 193 -3.35 -25.99 -8.03
CA MET A 193 -2.61 -26.20 -9.29
C MET A 193 -1.14 -25.74 -9.30
N ASP A 194 -0.69 -24.86 -8.41
CA ASP A 194 0.66 -24.32 -8.47
C ASP A 194 1.52 -24.81 -7.30
N THR A 195 2.75 -25.20 -7.61
CA THR A 195 3.78 -25.82 -6.75
C THR A 195 4.18 -25.03 -5.49
N LYS A 196 3.57 -23.87 -5.23
CA LYS A 196 3.81 -23.08 -4.03
C LYS A 196 2.73 -23.34 -2.99
N TYR A 197 3.11 -24.01 -1.91
CA TYR A 197 2.27 -24.16 -0.72
C TYR A 197 1.87 -22.78 -0.18
N TYR A 198 0.55 -22.56 -0.02
CA TYR A 198 0.07 -21.38 0.68
C TYR A 198 0.51 -21.42 2.14
N ASP A 199 1.07 -20.31 2.63
CA ASP A 199 1.39 -20.16 4.05
C ASP A 199 0.12 -19.98 4.88
N SER A 200 -0.51 -21.13 5.13
CA SER A 200 -1.78 -21.28 5.82
C SER A 200 -1.66 -20.90 7.29
N TYR A 201 -0.46 -21.05 7.84
CA TYR A 201 -0.17 -20.66 9.21
C TYR A 201 -0.11 -19.14 9.34
N SER A 202 0.55 -18.42 8.42
CA SER A 202 0.58 -16.96 8.44
C SER A 202 -0.81 -16.34 8.32
N ILE A 203 -1.71 -16.94 7.51
CA ILE A 203 -3.11 -16.49 7.42
C ILE A 203 -3.86 -16.76 8.72
N TYR A 204 -3.66 -17.93 9.34
CA TYR A 204 -4.25 -18.20 10.65
C TYR A 204 -3.75 -17.22 11.72
N LYS A 205 -2.43 -16.97 11.76
CA LYS A 205 -1.80 -16.01 12.68
C LYS A 205 -2.40 -14.62 12.49
N ARG A 206 -2.47 -14.14 11.24
CA ARG A 206 -3.11 -12.88 10.86
C ARG A 206 -4.58 -12.81 11.31
N HIS A 207 -5.34 -13.87 11.10
CA HIS A 207 -6.73 -13.97 11.56
C HIS A 207 -6.85 -13.85 13.09
N GLN A 208 -5.91 -14.40 13.86
CA GLN A 208 -5.92 -14.24 15.32
C GLN A 208 -5.50 -12.85 15.77
N GLU A 209 -4.47 -12.27 15.14
CA GLU A 209 -3.95 -10.95 15.49
C GLU A 209 -4.98 -9.85 15.18
N SER A 210 -5.60 -9.91 14.00
CA SER A 210 -6.57 -8.92 13.53
C SER A 210 -7.83 -8.80 14.37
N LYS A 211 -8.16 -9.78 15.23
CA LYS A 211 -9.31 -9.72 16.14
C LYS A 211 -9.23 -8.57 17.15
N LYS A 212 -8.01 -8.10 17.45
CA LYS A 212 -7.76 -7.05 18.44
C LYS A 212 -7.73 -5.64 17.86
N PHE A 213 -7.85 -5.54 16.54
CA PHE A 213 -7.62 -4.32 15.79
C PHE A 213 -8.81 -4.04 14.88
N ASP A 214 -8.90 -2.79 14.44
CA ASP A 214 -10.01 -2.28 13.66
C ASP A 214 -9.58 -1.94 12.23
N TYR A 215 -8.34 -1.49 12.09
CA TYR A 215 -7.74 -1.05 10.83
C TYR A 215 -6.42 -1.74 10.54
N GLU A 216 -6.03 -1.70 9.28
CA GLU A 216 -4.67 -1.93 8.85
C GLU A 216 -4.14 -0.78 8.00
N PHE A 217 -2.85 -0.51 8.16
CA PHE A 217 -2.05 0.27 7.24
C PHE A 217 -1.31 -0.67 6.29
N LEU A 218 -1.23 -0.28 5.03
CA LEU A 218 -0.63 -1.07 3.96
C LEU A 218 0.59 -0.35 3.42
N ASP A 219 1.77 -0.95 3.59
CA ASP A 219 2.97 -0.48 2.94
C ASP A 219 2.89 -0.90 1.47
N THR A 220 2.94 0.07 0.56
CA THR A 220 2.77 -0.18 -0.87
C THR A 220 4.03 0.11 -1.67
N SER A 221 4.21 -0.64 -2.76
CA SER A 221 5.18 -0.32 -3.81
C SER A 221 4.46 -0.22 -5.15
N ILE A 222 5.00 0.57 -6.06
CA ILE A 222 4.48 0.67 -7.43
C ILE A 222 5.54 0.14 -8.36
N ARG A 223 5.20 -0.93 -9.08
CA ARG A 223 6.09 -1.52 -10.07
C ARG A 223 5.92 -0.81 -11.40
N ASP A 224 7.07 -0.59 -12.02
CA ASP A 224 7.24 0.13 -13.26
C ASP A 224 6.52 -0.57 -14.44
N GLN A 225 5.80 0.18 -15.29
CA GLN A 225 5.00 -0.41 -16.37
C GLN A 225 5.09 0.33 -17.71
N ASP A 226 5.04 -0.44 -18.80
CA ASP A 226 5.13 0.11 -20.16
C ASP A 226 3.85 0.78 -20.66
N TYR A 227 2.68 0.43 -20.14
CA TYR A 227 1.41 0.93 -20.69
C TYR A 227 1.32 2.46 -20.62
N PHE A 228 1.91 3.07 -19.59
CA PHE A 228 1.90 4.50 -19.35
C PHE A 228 3.26 5.18 -19.61
N LYS A 229 4.31 4.41 -19.95
CA LYS A 229 5.67 4.92 -20.29
C LYS A 229 5.74 5.75 -21.60
N GLY A 230 4.60 6.18 -22.11
CA GLY A 230 4.47 7.00 -23.33
C GLY A 230 3.67 8.29 -23.15
N ILE A 231 3.34 8.70 -21.92
CA ILE A 231 2.79 10.04 -21.69
C ILE A 231 3.97 11.01 -21.80
N ASP A 232 4.20 11.49 -23.02
CA ASP A 232 5.18 12.53 -23.35
C ASP A 232 5.02 13.71 -22.37
N PRO A 233 6.09 14.25 -21.76
CA PRO A 233 6.04 15.48 -20.98
C PRO A 233 5.29 16.63 -21.65
N LYS A 234 5.22 16.68 -22.99
CA LYS A 234 4.39 17.63 -23.74
C LYS A 234 2.88 17.45 -23.50
N GLN A 235 2.43 16.27 -23.08
CA GLN A 235 1.04 16.02 -22.64
C GLN A 235 0.76 16.58 -21.25
N ILE A 236 1.79 16.82 -20.41
CA ILE A 236 1.64 17.49 -19.12
C ILE A 236 1.11 18.92 -19.31
N LYS A 237 1.54 19.59 -20.39
CA LYS A 237 1.04 20.91 -20.82
C LYS A 237 -0.41 20.91 -21.32
N ARG A 238 -1.01 19.74 -21.57
CA ARG A 238 -2.42 19.61 -22.03
C ARG A 238 -3.40 19.39 -20.88
N HIS A 239 -2.94 19.40 -19.63
CA HIS A 239 -3.84 19.25 -18.49
C HIS A 239 -4.52 20.57 -18.14
N HIS A 240 -5.79 20.50 -17.71
CA HIS A 240 -6.58 21.63 -17.22
C HIS A 240 -6.13 22.14 -15.83
N HIS A 241 -4.85 21.95 -15.47
CA HIS A 241 -4.32 22.77 -14.39
C HIS A 241 -4.36 24.21 -14.90
N PRO A 242 -4.83 25.16 -14.09
CA PRO A 242 -4.64 26.57 -14.40
C PRO A 242 -3.16 26.74 -14.73
N THR A 243 -2.86 27.34 -15.89
CA THR A 243 -1.51 27.81 -16.16
C THR A 243 -1.26 28.86 -15.10
N MET A 244 -0.55 28.48 -14.04
CA MET A 244 -0.08 29.45 -13.06
C MET A 244 0.76 30.40 -13.88
N SER A 245 0.28 31.65 -14.03
CA SER A 245 1.02 32.71 -14.70
C SER A 245 2.45 32.60 -14.24
N GLU A 246 3.40 32.49 -15.17
CA GLU A 246 4.83 32.36 -14.90
C GLU A 246 5.24 33.48 -13.94
N SER A 247 5.18 33.20 -12.64
CA SER A 247 5.70 34.09 -11.62
C SER A 247 7.19 34.10 -11.87
N LYS A 248 7.70 35.25 -12.30
CA LYS A 248 9.01 35.45 -12.91
C LYS A 248 10.20 34.97 -12.06
N ASP A 249 9.99 34.62 -10.78
CA ASP A 249 11.09 34.43 -9.84
C ASP A 249 11.34 32.97 -9.39
N ARG A 250 10.45 32.01 -9.67
CA ARG A 250 10.71 30.58 -9.38
C ARG A 250 10.08 29.69 -10.44
N GLY A 251 10.89 29.10 -11.32
CA GLY A 251 10.44 28.04 -12.23
C GLY A 251 9.77 26.88 -11.49
N GLU A 252 8.97 26.06 -12.18
CA GLU A 252 8.40 24.86 -11.58
C GLU A 252 9.52 23.95 -11.07
N ASN A 253 9.52 23.61 -9.78
CA ASN A 253 10.48 22.66 -9.25
C ASN A 253 10.27 21.31 -9.96
N VAL A 254 11.27 20.86 -10.71
CA VAL A 254 11.23 19.62 -11.51
C VAL A 254 11.81 18.43 -10.74
N ASN A 255 12.47 18.66 -9.60
CA ASN A 255 13.12 17.60 -8.80
C ASN A 255 12.10 16.52 -8.41
N HIS A 256 12.52 15.26 -8.46
CA HIS A 256 11.65 14.15 -8.04
C HIS A 256 11.58 14.12 -6.50
N PRO A 257 10.38 14.11 -5.89
CA PRO A 257 10.25 14.02 -4.44
C PRO A 257 10.85 12.74 -3.88
N PHE A 258 11.39 12.81 -2.67
CA PHE A 258 11.72 11.64 -1.88
C PHE A 258 10.44 11.01 -1.32
N GLU A 259 10.00 9.90 -1.91
CA GLU A 259 8.73 9.24 -1.56
C GLU A 259 8.91 8.15 -0.50
N VAL A 260 8.10 8.21 0.57
CA VAL A 260 8.07 7.23 1.65
C VAL A 260 6.66 6.67 1.79
N ARG A 261 6.54 5.35 1.62
CA ARG A 261 5.25 4.62 1.65
C ARG A 261 5.09 3.68 2.84
N SER A 262 6.09 3.61 3.71
CA SER A 262 6.08 2.71 4.88
C SER A 262 5.63 3.45 6.13
N LEU A 263 4.62 2.92 6.83
CA LEU A 263 4.08 3.60 8.02
C LEU A 263 5.17 3.82 9.08
N ARG A 264 5.98 2.81 9.38
CA ARG A 264 7.10 2.94 10.33
C ARG A 264 8.04 4.07 9.98
N LYS A 265 8.42 4.17 8.70
CA LYS A 265 9.33 5.23 8.23
C LYS A 265 8.66 6.60 8.31
N ILE A 266 7.36 6.68 7.98
CA ILE A 266 6.58 7.91 8.11
C ILE A 266 6.53 8.37 9.57
N GLN A 267 6.21 7.47 10.51
CA GLN A 267 6.20 7.77 11.94
C GLN A 267 7.58 8.19 12.45
N PHE A 268 8.64 7.53 11.97
CA PHE A 268 10.01 7.90 12.28
C PHE A 268 10.34 9.32 11.80
N ILE A 269 9.97 9.68 10.58
CA ILE A 269 10.18 11.02 10.01
C ILE A 269 9.38 12.06 10.80
N LEU A 270 8.11 11.80 11.10
CA LEU A 270 7.27 12.70 11.89
C LEU A 270 7.93 13.00 13.24
N LYS A 271 8.30 11.95 13.98
CA LYS A 271 8.85 12.09 15.34
C LYS A 271 10.25 12.67 15.38
N ASN A 272 11.17 12.13 14.56
CA ASN A 272 12.61 12.41 14.72
C ASN A 272 13.13 13.50 13.78
N ILE A 273 12.37 13.86 12.74
CA ILE A 273 12.76 14.90 11.78
C ILE A 273 11.85 16.12 11.89
N LEU A 274 10.54 15.93 11.79
CA LEU A 274 9.59 17.05 11.69
C LEU A 274 9.25 17.67 13.05
N GLN A 275 9.04 16.84 14.08
CA GLN A 275 8.76 17.29 15.44
C GLN A 275 10.03 17.60 16.25
N ASN A 276 11.17 17.03 15.85
CA ASN A 276 12.44 17.26 16.54
C ASN A 276 13.01 18.65 16.19
N PRO A 277 13.15 19.57 17.15
CA PRO A 277 13.71 20.90 16.89
C PRO A 277 15.18 20.85 16.49
N ASN A 278 15.92 19.82 16.89
CA ASN A 278 17.36 19.67 16.63
C ASN A 278 17.66 18.93 15.32
N SER A 279 16.63 18.62 14.52
CA SER A 279 16.81 17.91 13.26
C SER A 279 17.43 18.82 12.19
N ILE A 280 18.69 18.55 11.84
CA ILE A 280 19.36 19.23 10.72
C ILE A 280 18.60 18.98 9.40
N MET A 281 18.08 17.76 9.22
CA MET A 281 17.35 17.37 8.01
C MET A 281 16.12 18.25 7.74
N LYS A 282 15.51 18.79 8.80
CA LYS A 282 14.36 19.67 8.70
C LYS A 282 14.66 20.92 7.87
N SER A 283 15.87 21.48 7.99
CA SER A 283 16.30 22.69 7.27
C SER A 283 16.40 22.52 5.75
N PHE A 284 16.49 21.28 5.26
CA PHE A 284 16.57 20.99 3.83
C PHE A 284 15.20 20.80 3.19
N ILE A 285 14.14 20.57 3.98
CA ILE A 285 12.79 20.29 3.50
C ILE A 285 12.09 21.62 3.23
N LYS A 286 11.67 21.83 1.99
CA LYS A 286 10.91 23.01 1.56
C LYS A 286 9.43 22.69 1.38
N ASP A 287 9.13 21.51 0.85
CA ASP A 287 7.79 21.06 0.54
C ASP A 287 7.51 19.69 1.18
N ILE A 288 6.34 19.52 1.80
CA ILE A 288 5.83 18.24 2.28
C ILE A 288 4.51 17.92 1.58
N LEU A 289 4.50 16.85 0.80
CA LEU A 289 3.32 16.34 0.10
C LEU A 289 2.85 15.06 0.79
N VAL A 290 1.61 15.04 1.27
CA VAL A 290 1.04 13.84 1.90
C VAL A 290 -0.13 13.34 1.07
N ASP A 291 -0.15 12.06 0.77
CA ASP A 291 -1.22 11.37 0.08
C ASP A 291 -1.80 10.30 1.01
N ILE A 292 -3.08 10.40 1.35
CA ILE A 292 -3.78 9.44 2.21
C ILE A 292 -4.85 8.72 1.38
N CYS A 293 -4.68 7.42 1.16
CA CYS A 293 -5.66 6.56 0.51
C CYS A 293 -6.45 5.75 1.54
N ILE A 294 -7.77 5.93 1.56
CA ILE A 294 -8.71 5.20 2.41
C ILE A 294 -9.55 4.30 1.52
N PHE A 295 -9.32 2.98 1.58
CA PHE A 295 -9.96 2.02 0.67
C PHE A 295 -11.46 1.84 0.91
N ASP A 296 -11.90 2.00 2.15
CA ASP A 296 -13.30 1.90 2.56
C ASP A 296 -13.51 2.63 3.89
N GLY A 297 -14.75 2.99 4.21
CA GLY A 297 -15.13 3.61 5.48
C GLY A 297 -14.60 5.04 5.67
N PHE A 298 -14.42 5.80 4.59
CA PHE A 298 -13.96 7.19 4.64
C PHE A 298 -14.79 8.06 5.60
N ASN A 299 -16.11 8.10 5.46
CA ASN A 299 -17.00 8.87 6.32
C ASN A 299 -16.93 8.41 7.77
N LYS A 300 -16.79 7.09 8.00
CA LYS A 300 -16.65 6.54 9.36
C LYS A 300 -15.36 7.04 10.00
N LEU A 301 -14.24 7.03 9.27
CA LEU A 301 -12.97 7.53 9.76
C LEU A 301 -13.01 9.04 10.01
N MET A 302 -13.58 9.82 9.09
CA MET A 302 -13.66 11.29 9.21
C MET A 302 -14.56 11.74 10.37
N THR A 303 -15.60 10.95 10.69
CA THR A 303 -16.53 11.22 11.80
C THR A 303 -16.16 10.49 13.09
N MET A 304 -15.07 9.73 13.09
CA MET A 304 -14.58 9.03 14.27
C MET A 304 -14.31 10.04 15.39
N LYS A 305 -14.94 9.84 16.55
CA LYS A 305 -14.79 10.73 17.72
C LYS A 305 -13.91 10.06 18.77
N GLN A 306 -12.91 10.78 19.28
CA GLN A 306 -12.19 10.36 20.47
C GLN A 306 -12.93 10.83 21.73
N ARG A 307 -13.05 9.95 22.73
CA ARG A 307 -13.51 10.31 24.07
C ARG A 307 -12.34 10.88 24.85
N PHE A 308 -12.25 12.20 24.97
CA PHE A 308 -11.35 12.86 25.91
C PHE A 308 -12.12 13.47 27.08
N SER A 309 -11.40 13.77 28.16
CA SER A 309 -11.89 14.49 29.33
C SER A 309 -12.35 15.93 29.02
N SER A 310 -11.91 16.53 27.91
CA SER A 310 -12.21 17.91 27.51
C SER A 310 -13.19 18.05 26.32
N GLY A 311 -13.71 16.94 25.76
CA GLY A 311 -14.69 16.98 24.66
C GLY A 311 -14.56 15.85 23.66
N TYR A 312 -15.50 15.79 22.71
CA TYR A 312 -15.45 14.89 21.55
C TYR A 312 -15.00 15.67 20.32
N GLU A 313 -13.82 15.35 19.81
CA GLU A 313 -13.32 15.93 18.56
C GLU A 313 -13.12 14.83 17.52
N SER A 314 -13.78 14.97 16.37
CA SER A 314 -13.58 14.17 15.18
C SER A 314 -12.48 14.73 14.29
N LEU A 315 -11.90 13.91 13.41
CA LEU A 315 -10.90 14.38 12.44
C LEU A 315 -11.46 15.51 11.55
N LYS A 316 -12.74 15.44 11.20
CA LYS A 316 -13.42 16.52 10.48
C LYS A 316 -13.49 17.80 11.31
N GLU A 317 -13.87 17.71 12.59
CA GLU A 317 -13.91 18.87 13.49
C GLU A 317 -12.51 19.45 13.70
N LEU A 318 -11.47 18.63 13.79
CA LEU A 318 -10.07 19.06 13.88
C LEU A 318 -9.65 19.83 12.62
N ILE A 319 -9.89 19.26 11.43
CA ILE A 319 -9.59 19.96 10.18
C ILE A 319 -10.38 21.27 10.08
N ASP A 320 -11.65 21.28 10.46
CA ASP A 320 -12.49 22.47 10.38
C ASP A 320 -12.10 23.53 11.46
N GLN A 321 -11.52 23.12 12.60
CA GLN A 321 -10.95 24.03 13.61
C GLN A 321 -9.64 24.66 13.15
N GLU A 322 -8.73 23.86 12.58
CA GLU A 322 -7.45 24.35 12.06
C GLU A 322 -7.63 25.43 10.99
N ILE A 323 -8.66 25.30 10.14
CA ILE A 323 -9.04 26.34 9.16
C ILE A 323 -9.39 27.65 9.86
N LYS A 324 -10.13 27.60 10.98
CA LYS A 324 -10.58 28.80 11.69
C LYS A 324 -9.44 29.51 12.41
N GLN A 325 -8.43 28.75 12.84
CA GLN A 325 -7.30 29.28 13.62
C GLN A 325 -6.15 29.78 12.73
N ASN A 326 -6.01 29.26 11.50
CA ASN A 326 -4.87 29.53 10.64
C ASN A 326 -5.25 30.16 9.29
N GLU A 327 -4.98 31.45 9.11
CA GLU A 327 -5.24 32.19 7.87
C GLU A 327 -4.49 31.64 6.64
N HIS A 328 -3.36 30.93 6.84
CA HIS A 328 -2.55 30.34 5.77
C HIS A 328 -2.99 28.92 5.36
N VAL A 329 -4.07 28.42 5.94
CA VAL A 329 -4.58 27.06 5.70
C VAL A 329 -5.82 27.13 4.82
N SER A 330 -5.80 26.39 3.71
CA SER A 330 -6.97 26.24 2.84
C SER A 330 -7.40 24.78 2.76
N VAL A 331 -8.70 24.54 2.85
CA VAL A 331 -9.29 23.21 2.72
C VAL A 331 -10.29 23.20 1.58
N MET A 332 -10.05 22.33 0.62
CA MET A 332 -10.87 22.16 -0.57
C MET A 332 -11.45 20.75 -0.59
N LYS A 333 -12.77 20.66 -0.66
CA LYS A 333 -13.50 19.40 -0.72
C LYS A 333 -14.14 19.28 -2.11
N VAL A 334 -14.07 18.10 -2.72
CA VAL A 334 -14.81 17.84 -3.96
C VAL A 334 -16.18 17.29 -3.60
N ASN A 335 -17.22 18.09 -3.84
CA ASN A 335 -18.59 17.72 -3.53
C ASN A 335 -19.07 16.64 -4.50
N SER A 336 -19.45 15.47 -3.97
CA SER A 336 -20.03 14.36 -4.72
C SER A 336 -21.41 14.69 -5.32
N GLY A 337 -22.11 15.70 -4.79
CA GLY A 337 -23.44 16.13 -5.25
C GLY A 337 -23.47 17.00 -6.50
N GLN A 338 -22.32 17.49 -6.99
CA GLN A 338 -22.28 18.17 -8.29
C GLN A 338 -22.20 17.09 -9.39
N ASN A 339 -23.13 17.12 -10.35
CA ASN A 339 -23.32 16.16 -11.46
C ASN A 339 -22.05 15.80 -12.28
N GLU A 340 -20.94 16.48 -12.04
CA GLU A 340 -19.65 16.25 -12.70
C GLU A 340 -18.75 15.22 -12.00
N PHE A 341 -18.96 14.95 -10.71
CA PHE A 341 -18.10 14.01 -9.99
C PHE A 341 -18.53 12.57 -10.22
N LYS A 342 -18.14 12.02 -11.37
CA LYS A 342 -18.50 10.65 -11.76
C LYS A 342 -17.78 9.63 -10.85
N SER A 343 -18.16 8.37 -10.96
CA SER A 343 -17.48 7.24 -10.32
C SER A 343 -16.14 6.89 -11.00
N ILE A 344 -15.28 6.16 -10.29
CA ILE A 344 -14.14 5.42 -10.84
C ILE A 344 -14.64 4.03 -11.20
N SER A 345 -14.30 3.53 -12.40
CA SER A 345 -14.54 2.13 -12.73
C SER A 345 -13.37 1.27 -12.27
N VAL A 346 -13.66 0.22 -11.52
CA VAL A 346 -12.71 -0.77 -11.02
C VAL A 346 -13.13 -2.16 -11.43
N ILE A 347 -12.19 -3.10 -11.36
CA ILE A 347 -12.46 -4.52 -11.58
C ILE A 347 -12.23 -5.25 -10.26
N PRO A 348 -13.27 -5.83 -9.64
CA PRO A 348 -13.09 -6.73 -8.51
C PRO A 348 -12.48 -8.04 -8.98
N PHE A 349 -11.54 -8.58 -8.20
CA PHE A 349 -10.93 -9.87 -8.49
C PHE A 349 -11.41 -10.92 -7.50
N ASP A 350 -12.56 -11.52 -7.81
CA ASP A 350 -13.16 -12.59 -7.00
C ASP A 350 -13.40 -12.17 -5.53
N ASP A 351 -13.82 -10.91 -5.32
CA ASP A 351 -14.22 -10.31 -4.03
C ASP A 351 -15.53 -10.94 -3.47
N ASN A 352 -15.68 -12.26 -3.53
CA ASN A 352 -16.82 -12.97 -2.96
C ASN A 352 -16.30 -13.99 -1.94
N PHE A 353 -16.53 -13.71 -0.66
CA PHE A 353 -16.03 -14.52 0.45
C PHE A 353 -17.04 -15.57 0.93
N ASP A 354 -18.33 -15.35 0.65
CA ASP A 354 -19.39 -16.31 0.94
C ASP A 354 -19.37 -17.53 -0.01
N ARG A 355 -18.76 -17.35 -1.19
CA ARG A 355 -18.68 -18.38 -2.22
C ARG A 355 -17.64 -19.45 -1.87
N ILE A 356 -18.06 -20.71 -1.98
CA ILE A 356 -17.16 -21.87 -1.97
C ILE A 356 -16.52 -22.00 -3.35
N ARG A 357 -15.41 -21.33 -3.59
CA ARG A 357 -14.93 -21.04 -4.96
C ARG A 357 -14.43 -22.24 -5.76
N TRP A 358 -14.09 -23.34 -5.09
CA TRP A 358 -13.77 -24.62 -5.74
C TRP A 358 -15.01 -25.39 -6.22
N GLN A 359 -16.22 -25.01 -5.79
CA GLN A 359 -17.46 -25.55 -6.32
C GLN A 359 -17.86 -24.89 -7.64
N ASP A 360 -17.27 -23.73 -7.98
CA ASP A 360 -17.53 -23.10 -9.26
C ASP A 360 -16.95 -23.93 -10.40
N PRO A 361 -17.57 -23.89 -11.60
CA PRO A 361 -16.99 -24.50 -12.78
C PRO A 361 -15.55 -23.99 -13.00
N LEU A 362 -14.56 -24.89 -12.94
CA LEU A 362 -13.14 -24.53 -13.10
C LEU A 362 -12.87 -23.83 -14.44
N LEU A 363 -13.64 -24.17 -15.47
CA LEU A 363 -13.59 -23.56 -16.81
C LEU A 363 -13.86 -22.05 -16.75
N ASN A 364 -14.93 -21.66 -16.07
CA ASN A 364 -15.34 -20.27 -15.87
C ASN A 364 -14.28 -19.44 -15.16
N ARG A 365 -13.56 -20.04 -14.21
CA ARG A 365 -12.49 -19.39 -13.47
C ARG A 365 -11.20 -19.24 -14.29
N LYS A 366 -10.80 -20.28 -15.03
CA LYS A 366 -9.65 -20.23 -15.93
C LYS A 366 -9.82 -19.11 -16.97
N ILE A 367 -11.00 -19.00 -17.56
CA ILE A 367 -11.34 -17.98 -18.56
C ILE A 367 -11.26 -16.56 -17.96
N ARG A 368 -11.82 -16.34 -16.76
CA ARG A 368 -11.73 -15.04 -16.07
C ARG A 368 -10.28 -14.65 -15.79
N ASN A 369 -9.51 -15.56 -15.22
CA ASN A 369 -8.10 -15.30 -14.88
C ASN A 369 -7.28 -15.04 -16.15
N SER A 370 -7.44 -15.86 -17.19
CA SER A 370 -6.70 -15.68 -18.46
C SER A 370 -7.04 -14.36 -19.14
N ARG A 371 -8.31 -13.91 -19.08
CA ARG A 371 -8.73 -12.61 -19.62
C ARG A 371 -8.07 -11.46 -18.90
N MET A 372 -8.01 -11.50 -17.56
CA MET A 372 -7.32 -10.48 -16.78
C MET A 372 -5.82 -10.49 -17.04
N ILE A 373 -5.18 -11.66 -17.01
CA ILE A 373 -3.76 -11.83 -17.32
C ILE A 373 -3.44 -11.28 -18.71
N GLY A 374 -4.19 -11.67 -19.74
CA GLY A 374 -4.00 -11.17 -21.11
C GLY A 374 -4.22 -9.66 -21.26
N SER A 375 -4.96 -9.07 -20.32
CA SER A 375 -5.18 -7.62 -20.23
C SER A 375 -4.06 -6.89 -19.49
N ILE A 376 -3.14 -7.57 -18.82
CA ILE A 376 -2.00 -6.89 -18.18
C ILE A 376 -0.94 -6.58 -19.25
N LYS A 377 -0.57 -5.30 -19.37
CA LYS A 377 0.50 -4.84 -20.26
C LYS A 377 1.69 -4.34 -19.41
N THR A 378 2.55 -5.27 -19.01
CA THR A 378 3.79 -4.98 -18.27
C THR A 378 4.98 -5.67 -18.93
N LYS A 379 6.21 -5.19 -18.67
CA LYS A 379 7.45 -5.92 -19.03
C LYS A 379 7.54 -7.27 -18.31
N PHE A 380 6.92 -7.34 -17.13
CA PHE A 380 6.99 -8.47 -16.22
C PHE A 380 5.71 -9.32 -16.22
N LYS A 381 5.19 -9.66 -17.40
CA LYS A 381 3.95 -10.46 -17.51
C LYS A 381 4.02 -11.77 -16.72
N GLU A 382 5.17 -12.44 -16.72
CA GLU A 382 5.38 -13.72 -16.02
C GLU A 382 5.35 -13.58 -14.49
N HIS A 383 6.00 -12.54 -13.94
CA HIS A 383 5.89 -12.26 -12.51
C HIS A 383 4.45 -11.91 -12.14
N THR A 384 3.79 -11.05 -12.92
CA THR A 384 2.40 -10.65 -12.64
C THR A 384 1.44 -11.83 -12.74
N PHE A 385 1.67 -12.78 -13.65
CA PHE A 385 0.91 -14.03 -13.77
C PHE A 385 0.94 -14.82 -12.46
N SER A 386 2.14 -15.04 -11.89
CA SER A 386 2.28 -15.73 -10.62
C SER A 386 1.52 -14.98 -9.52
N HIS A 387 1.65 -13.66 -9.44
CA HIS A 387 0.98 -12.86 -8.41
C HIS A 387 -0.55 -12.84 -8.54
N LEU A 388 -1.12 -12.90 -9.75
CA LEU A 388 -2.57 -12.97 -9.95
C LEU A 388 -3.14 -14.31 -9.45
N GLY A 389 -2.40 -15.41 -9.63
CA GLY A 389 -2.73 -16.73 -9.08
C GLY A 389 -2.72 -16.76 -7.54
N TYR A 390 -1.87 -15.93 -6.91
CA TYR A 390 -1.75 -15.78 -5.46
C TYR A 390 -2.57 -14.61 -4.88
N ILE A 391 -3.41 -13.92 -5.67
CA ILE A 391 -4.23 -12.82 -5.15
C ILE A 391 -5.07 -13.26 -3.97
N PHE A 392 -5.62 -14.46 -4.01
CA PHE A 392 -6.26 -15.05 -2.83
C PHE A 392 -5.27 -15.99 -2.14
N PRO A 393 -5.02 -15.82 -0.83
CA PRO A 393 -5.62 -14.86 0.11
C PRO A 393 -4.75 -13.63 0.42
N GLN A 394 -3.76 -13.30 -0.41
CA GLN A 394 -2.72 -12.30 -0.07
C GLN A 394 -3.02 -10.86 -0.55
N ASN A 395 -3.64 -10.67 -1.72
CA ASN A 395 -3.90 -9.37 -2.36
C ASN A 395 -5.41 -9.02 -2.39
N ILE A 396 -6.03 -8.99 -1.22
CA ILE A 396 -7.48 -8.86 -1.00
C ILE A 396 -8.05 -7.54 -1.53
N TYR A 397 -7.23 -6.51 -1.67
CA TYR A 397 -7.65 -5.15 -2.02
C TYR A 397 -7.52 -4.80 -3.51
N TYR A 398 -7.59 -5.79 -4.40
CA TYR A 398 -7.28 -5.60 -5.82
C TYR A 398 -8.08 -4.46 -6.47
N LYS A 399 -9.37 -4.31 -6.14
CA LYS A 399 -10.18 -3.25 -6.74
C LYS A 399 -9.78 -1.86 -6.25
N GLU A 400 -9.46 -1.77 -4.97
CA GLU A 400 -9.14 -0.55 -4.25
C GLU A 400 -7.72 -0.04 -4.58
N LEU A 401 -6.80 -0.93 -4.94
CA LEU A 401 -5.42 -0.58 -5.35
C LEU A 401 -5.34 0.43 -6.51
N LEU A 402 -6.40 0.55 -7.32
CA LEU A 402 -6.45 1.61 -8.33
C LEU A 402 -6.29 3.00 -7.69
N SER A 403 -6.90 3.24 -6.52
CA SER A 403 -6.82 4.54 -5.82
C SER A 403 -5.38 4.96 -5.52
N VAL A 404 -4.55 4.02 -5.04
CA VAL A 404 -3.11 4.24 -4.81
C VAL A 404 -2.39 4.56 -6.11
N TYR A 405 -2.71 3.84 -7.19
CA TYR A 405 -2.15 4.12 -8.50
C TYR A 405 -2.55 5.51 -9.02
N LEU A 406 -3.76 5.98 -8.71
CA LEU A 406 -4.21 7.30 -9.16
C LEU A 406 -3.38 8.45 -8.56
N LEU A 407 -2.82 8.26 -7.36
CA LEU A 407 -1.95 9.24 -6.68
C LEU A 407 -0.45 9.03 -6.97
N SER A 408 -0.11 8.04 -7.79
CA SER A 408 1.27 7.73 -8.12
C SER A 408 1.87 8.70 -9.12
N ASP A 409 3.18 8.91 -9.05
CA ASP A 409 3.89 9.78 -9.99
C ASP A 409 3.84 9.23 -11.44
N HIS A 410 3.55 7.93 -11.62
CA HIS A 410 3.34 7.30 -12.92
C HIS A 410 2.05 7.76 -13.63
N LEU A 411 1.01 8.10 -12.87
CA LEU A 411 -0.23 8.63 -13.45
C LEU A 411 -0.33 10.14 -13.22
N TYR A 412 -0.16 10.58 -11.98
CA TYR A 412 -0.32 11.95 -11.57
C TYR A 412 1.03 12.49 -11.13
N SER A 413 1.79 13.00 -12.10
CA SER A 413 3.19 13.42 -11.90
C SER A 413 3.35 14.34 -10.68
N HIS A 414 4.50 14.27 -10.04
CA HIS A 414 4.85 15.09 -8.89
C HIS A 414 4.71 16.59 -9.16
N ILE A 415 4.91 17.05 -10.40
CA ILE A 415 4.69 18.44 -10.81
C ILE A 415 3.21 18.82 -10.64
N LEU A 416 2.29 18.00 -11.14
CA LEU A 416 0.84 18.23 -10.98
C LEU A 416 0.44 18.18 -9.51
N ARG A 417 1.01 17.24 -8.74
CA ARG A 417 0.77 17.11 -7.30
C ARG A 417 1.27 18.32 -6.51
N ARG A 418 2.44 18.89 -6.85
CA ARG A 418 2.95 20.15 -6.30
C ARG A 418 2.04 21.31 -6.66
N ARG A 419 1.53 21.40 -7.90
CA ARG A 419 0.59 22.49 -8.27
C ARG A 419 -0.67 22.50 -7.40
N LEU A 420 -1.15 21.35 -6.94
CA LEU A 420 -2.29 21.29 -6.01
C LEU A 420 -2.00 22.04 -4.70
N SER A 421 -0.76 22.05 -4.21
CA SER A 421 -0.38 22.75 -2.97
C SER A 421 -0.55 24.26 -3.02
N LYS A 422 -0.68 24.82 -4.23
CA LYS A 422 -0.85 26.26 -4.50
C LYS A 422 -2.30 26.66 -4.77
N PHE A 423 -3.24 25.71 -4.69
CA PHE A 423 -4.64 26.03 -4.92
C PHE A 423 -5.26 26.65 -3.67
N GLU A 424 -6.01 27.73 -3.87
CA GLU A 424 -6.80 28.39 -2.82
C GLU A 424 -8.31 28.20 -3.03
N LYS A 425 -8.74 28.00 -4.28
CA LYS A 425 -10.15 27.91 -4.67
C LYS A 425 -10.54 26.48 -5.04
N SER A 426 -11.65 25.99 -4.48
CA SER A 426 -12.17 24.64 -4.73
C SER A 426 -12.41 24.33 -6.22
N MET A 427 -12.84 25.33 -7.01
CA MET A 427 -13.04 25.17 -8.46
C MET A 427 -11.79 24.67 -9.20
N TYR A 428 -10.60 25.13 -8.81
CA TYR A 428 -9.35 24.65 -9.41
C TYR A 428 -9.07 23.20 -9.06
N PHE A 429 -9.29 22.82 -7.79
CA PHE A 429 -9.13 21.45 -7.34
C PHE A 429 -10.13 20.49 -8.00
N GLN A 430 -11.38 20.90 -8.17
CA GLN A 430 -12.40 20.15 -8.90
C GLN A 430 -11.99 19.87 -10.37
N ASN A 431 -11.24 20.79 -10.98
CA ASN A 431 -10.81 20.68 -12.38
C ASN A 431 -9.50 19.90 -12.56
N ALA A 432 -8.62 19.91 -11.57
CA ALA A 432 -7.27 19.39 -11.70
C ALA A 432 -6.97 18.14 -10.85
N ASN A 433 -7.94 17.62 -10.09
CA ASN A 433 -7.70 16.46 -9.22
C ASN A 433 -7.31 15.17 -9.99
N PRO A 434 -6.67 14.20 -9.30
CA PRO A 434 -6.22 12.95 -9.92
C PRO A 434 -7.32 12.11 -10.57
N ILE A 435 -8.56 12.17 -10.06
CA ILE A 435 -9.69 11.42 -10.63
C ILE A 435 -10.11 11.99 -11.99
N LYS A 436 -10.17 13.32 -12.10
CA LYS A 436 -10.46 14.01 -13.36
C LYS A 436 -9.32 13.81 -14.35
N HIS A 437 -8.07 13.83 -13.88
CA HIS A 437 -6.90 13.47 -14.69
C HIS A 437 -7.00 12.05 -15.23
N TRP A 438 -7.30 11.04 -14.39
CA TRP A 438 -7.48 9.66 -14.83
C TRP A 438 -8.50 9.52 -15.95
N ARG A 439 -9.64 10.20 -15.83
CA ARG A 439 -10.67 10.20 -16.88
C ARG A 439 -10.17 10.75 -18.20
N TYR A 440 -9.48 11.87 -18.15
CA TYR A 440 -8.90 12.49 -19.33
C TYR A 440 -7.92 11.52 -20.01
N THR A 441 -7.05 10.89 -19.22
CA THR A 441 -6.10 9.89 -19.69
C THR A 441 -6.81 8.69 -20.32
N VAL A 442 -7.86 8.18 -19.69
CA VAL A 442 -8.71 7.11 -20.23
C VAL A 442 -9.37 7.52 -21.54
N LEU A 443 -9.98 8.70 -21.61
CA LEU A 443 -10.65 9.19 -22.81
C LEU A 443 -9.64 9.34 -23.96
N ASN A 444 -8.47 9.92 -23.71
CA ASN A 444 -7.46 10.08 -24.75
C ASN A 444 -6.95 8.74 -25.31
N HIS A 445 -6.81 7.72 -24.48
CA HIS A 445 -6.25 6.43 -24.91
C HIS A 445 -7.31 5.44 -25.42
N CYS A 446 -8.55 5.56 -24.94
CA CYS A 446 -9.60 4.59 -25.24
C CYS A 446 -10.69 5.15 -26.14
N TYR A 447 -10.84 6.46 -26.30
CA TYR A 447 -11.87 7.02 -27.16
C TYR A 447 -11.43 7.02 -28.62
N ASN A 448 -12.12 6.25 -29.46
CA ASN A 448 -11.93 6.33 -30.89
C ASN A 448 -12.68 7.57 -31.41
N ARG A 449 -11.92 8.58 -31.85
CA ARG A 449 -12.44 9.85 -32.36
C ARG A 449 -13.29 9.69 -33.62
N ILE A 450 -12.97 8.70 -34.46
CA ILE A 450 -13.69 8.41 -35.71
C ILE A 450 -15.06 7.80 -35.38
N THR A 451 -15.07 6.76 -34.55
CA THR A 451 -16.32 6.04 -34.24
C THR A 451 -17.14 6.69 -33.11
N LYS A 452 -16.62 7.75 -32.49
CA LYS A 452 -17.18 8.41 -31.30
C LYS A 452 -17.53 7.45 -30.16
N ARG A 453 -16.77 6.35 -30.03
CA ARG A 453 -17.04 5.26 -29.08
C ARG A 453 -15.80 4.94 -28.25
N VAL A 454 -16.03 4.58 -26.99
CA VAL A 454 -14.97 4.10 -26.09
C VAL A 454 -14.62 2.66 -26.46
N ASN A 455 -13.35 2.42 -26.77
CA ASN A 455 -12.73 1.12 -26.90
C ASN A 455 -12.72 0.42 -25.52
N ARG A 456 -13.78 -0.32 -25.24
CA ARG A 456 -13.98 -1.04 -23.98
C ARG A 456 -12.85 -2.02 -23.65
N PRO A 457 -12.31 -2.81 -24.60
CA PRO A 457 -11.12 -3.63 -24.36
C PRO A 457 -9.92 -2.83 -23.83
N SER A 458 -9.57 -1.71 -24.47
CA SER A 458 -8.46 -0.86 -24.01
C SER A 458 -8.74 -0.24 -22.64
N TYR A 459 -9.99 0.18 -22.39
CA TYR A 459 -10.37 0.75 -21.10
C TYR A 459 -10.24 -0.28 -19.97
N TYR A 460 -10.75 -1.48 -20.19
CA TYR A 460 -10.58 -2.61 -19.27
C TYR A 460 -9.09 -2.89 -19.02
N LYS A 461 -8.30 -2.89 -20.10
CA LYS A 461 -6.87 -3.09 -20.05
C LYS A 461 -6.17 -2.10 -19.12
N MET A 462 -6.50 -0.82 -19.24
CA MET A 462 -5.96 0.26 -18.38
C MET A 462 -6.29 0.05 -16.91
N ILE A 463 -7.53 -0.30 -16.60
CA ILE A 463 -7.98 -0.52 -15.21
C ILE A 463 -7.22 -1.69 -14.59
N VAL A 464 -7.21 -2.85 -15.26
CA VAL A 464 -6.48 -4.05 -14.79
C VAL A 464 -5.00 -3.73 -14.59
N THR A 465 -4.42 -3.03 -15.56
CA THR A 465 -3.01 -2.64 -15.56
C THR A 465 -2.70 -1.77 -14.34
N GLY A 466 -3.44 -0.67 -14.12
CA GLY A 466 -3.29 0.23 -12.97
C GLY A 466 -3.45 -0.46 -11.60
N GLN A 467 -4.45 -1.33 -11.46
CA GLN A 467 -4.65 -2.12 -10.23
C GLN A 467 -3.50 -3.08 -9.98
N SER A 468 -2.97 -3.70 -11.04
CA SER A 468 -1.89 -4.70 -10.95
C SER A 468 -0.51 -4.09 -10.64
N CYS A 469 -0.32 -2.79 -10.89
CA CYS A 469 0.94 -2.05 -10.63
C CYS A 469 1.30 -2.03 -9.15
N VAL A 470 0.29 -1.90 -8.30
CA VAL A 470 0.47 -1.66 -6.88
C VAL A 470 0.63 -3.00 -6.19
N LYS A 471 1.66 -3.11 -5.34
CA LYS A 471 1.88 -4.26 -4.47
C LYS A 471 1.79 -3.83 -3.03
N ILE A 472 1.24 -4.71 -2.21
CA ILE A 472 1.25 -4.59 -0.76
C ILE A 472 2.49 -5.37 -0.32
N GLU A 473 3.44 -4.68 0.30
CA GLU A 473 4.70 -5.25 0.77
C GLU A 473 4.60 -5.66 2.24
N ASP A 474 3.99 -4.81 3.07
CA ASP A 474 3.82 -5.07 4.50
C ASP A 474 2.47 -4.53 5.03
N ARG A 475 2.09 -4.96 6.23
CA ARG A 475 0.82 -4.64 6.90
C ARG A 475 1.04 -4.34 8.37
N GLU A 476 0.40 -3.29 8.85
CA GLU A 476 0.39 -2.97 10.28
C GLU A 476 -1.03 -2.82 10.81
N PHE A 477 -1.36 -3.61 11.84
CA PHE A 477 -2.68 -3.54 12.49
C PHE A 477 -2.70 -2.47 13.57
N LYS A 478 -3.77 -1.67 13.57
CA LYS A 478 -3.99 -0.59 14.54
C LYS A 478 -5.43 -0.59 15.03
N THR A 479 -5.63 -0.18 16.28
CA THR A 479 -6.97 0.09 16.82
C THR A 479 -7.51 1.39 16.23
N GLU A 480 -8.81 1.62 16.35
CA GLU A 480 -9.43 2.90 16.01
C GLU A 480 -8.63 4.08 16.60
N LEU A 481 -8.39 4.02 17.91
CA LEU A 481 -7.69 5.07 18.67
C LEU A 481 -6.30 5.37 18.10
N GLN A 482 -5.52 4.33 17.80
CA GLN A 482 -4.18 4.50 17.24
C GLN A 482 -4.21 5.12 15.84
N VAL A 483 -5.21 4.80 15.01
CA VAL A 483 -5.37 5.42 13.70
C VAL A 483 -5.67 6.90 13.85
N TYR A 484 -6.61 7.25 14.74
CA TYR A 484 -6.94 8.64 15.03
C TYR A 484 -5.71 9.42 15.51
N GLU A 485 -4.96 8.89 16.49
CA GLU A 485 -3.75 9.52 17.01
C GLU A 485 -2.71 9.76 15.91
N ILE A 486 -2.46 8.76 15.04
CA ILE A 486 -1.52 8.90 13.92
C ILE A 486 -1.94 10.01 12.96
N LEU A 487 -3.23 10.05 12.57
CA LEU A 487 -3.75 11.05 11.65
C LEU A 487 -3.79 12.45 12.28
N LYS A 488 -4.19 12.54 13.55
CA LYS A 488 -4.16 13.76 14.35
C LYS A 488 -2.74 14.33 14.41
N THR A 489 -1.78 13.52 14.86
CA THR A 489 -0.36 13.94 14.94
C THR A 489 0.18 14.39 13.59
N LEU A 490 -0.17 13.69 12.49
CA LEU A 490 0.23 14.07 11.14
C LEU A 490 -0.35 15.43 10.73
N ILE A 491 -1.64 15.65 10.95
CA ILE A 491 -2.32 16.89 10.60
C ILE A 491 -1.78 18.04 11.45
N GLU A 492 -1.70 17.88 12.77
CA GLU A 492 -1.19 18.89 13.69
C GLU A 492 0.25 19.27 13.34
N THR A 493 1.14 18.29 13.12
CA THR A 493 2.55 18.56 12.78
C THR A 493 2.67 19.39 11.50
N LEU A 494 1.81 19.17 10.51
CA LEU A 494 1.94 19.81 9.19
C LEU A 494 1.15 21.11 9.05
N ILE A 495 0.17 21.36 9.93
CA ILE A 495 -0.76 22.47 9.82
C ILE A 495 -0.60 23.48 10.95
N VAL A 496 -0.46 23.02 12.20
CA VAL A 496 -0.44 23.89 13.39
C VAL A 496 0.76 24.84 13.31
N LYS A 497 0.52 26.13 13.55
CA LYS A 497 1.58 27.13 13.74
C LYS A 497 2.30 26.82 15.05
N SER A 498 3.62 26.92 15.09
CA SER A 498 4.28 26.89 16.40
C SER A 498 3.84 28.14 17.15
N ASP A 499 3.21 27.95 18.31
CA ASP A 499 2.86 29.09 19.16
C ASP A 499 4.12 29.91 19.42
N ASN A 500 4.05 31.20 19.06
CA ASN A 500 5.05 32.21 19.37
C ASN A 500 5.06 32.45 20.89
N GLY A 501 5.55 31.47 21.64
CA GLY A 501 5.93 31.64 23.03
C GLY A 501 7.07 32.65 23.08
N VAL A 502 6.81 33.77 23.72
CA VAL A 502 7.76 34.85 24.04
C VAL A 502 9.04 34.25 24.62
N GLY A 503 10.10 34.18 23.81
CA GLY A 503 11.41 33.71 24.23
C GLY A 503 12.02 32.60 23.36
N GLY A 504 12.55 32.97 22.19
CA GLY A 504 13.76 32.35 21.63
C GLY A 504 13.66 30.90 21.17
N ASN A 505 12.94 30.65 20.08
CA ASN A 505 13.40 29.94 18.87
C ASN A 505 12.17 29.41 18.12
N SER A 506 11.89 30.01 16.96
CA SER A 506 10.89 29.55 16.00
C SER A 506 11.30 28.16 15.47
N TYR A 507 10.74 27.10 16.06
CA TYR A 507 10.99 25.71 15.65
C TYR A 507 9.85 25.14 14.78
N GLY A 508 8.87 25.97 14.41
CA GLY A 508 7.71 25.62 13.60
C GLY A 508 8.08 25.24 12.16
N LEU A 509 7.21 24.44 11.53
CA LEU A 509 7.27 24.15 10.09
C LEU A 509 6.69 25.31 9.26
N ASP A 510 6.91 26.55 9.70
CA ASP A 510 6.27 27.72 9.11
C ASP A 510 6.94 28.14 7.80
N HIS A 511 8.25 27.87 7.67
CA HIS A 511 9.00 28.00 6.42
C HIS A 511 8.72 26.87 5.40
N VAL A 512 7.96 25.83 5.78
CA VAL A 512 7.72 24.65 4.95
C VAL A 512 6.31 24.70 4.37
N GLN A 513 6.20 24.56 3.05
CA GLN A 513 4.91 24.41 2.39
C GLN A 513 4.40 22.98 2.59
N SER A 514 3.16 22.79 3.03
CA SER A 514 2.59 21.45 3.23
C SER A 514 1.27 21.28 2.48
N SER A 515 1.02 20.07 1.99
CA SER A 515 -0.20 19.74 1.24
C SER A 515 -0.62 18.30 1.49
N ILE A 516 -1.77 18.10 2.13
CA ILE A 516 -2.38 16.80 2.43
C ILE A 516 -3.53 16.55 1.45
N LEU A 517 -3.43 15.51 0.64
CA LEU A 517 -4.45 15.04 -0.28
C LEU A 517 -5.03 13.71 0.24
N ILE A 518 -6.30 13.73 0.63
CA ILE A 518 -7.02 12.56 1.11
C ILE A 518 -7.96 12.08 0.01
N LEU A 519 -7.78 10.83 -0.41
CA LEU A 519 -8.65 10.11 -1.34
C LEU A 519 -9.30 8.94 -0.59
N GLY A 520 -10.61 9.03 -0.39
CA GLY A 520 -11.38 8.00 0.31
C GLY A 520 -12.51 7.40 -0.50
N ILE A 521 -13.05 6.28 -0.04
CA ILE A 521 -14.18 5.57 -0.63
C ILE A 521 -15.11 5.12 0.51
N ASP A 522 -16.43 5.18 0.29
CA ASP A 522 -17.45 4.70 1.26
C ASP A 522 -18.35 3.60 0.69
N ASP A 523 -18.46 3.52 -0.63
CA ASP A 523 -19.20 2.47 -1.33
C ASP A 523 -18.30 1.26 -1.65
N GLY A 524 -17.19 1.12 -0.92
CA GLY A 524 -16.19 0.07 -1.05
C GLY A 524 -16.66 -1.26 -0.49
N ILE A 525 -17.90 -1.70 -0.81
CA ILE A 525 -18.54 -2.90 -0.23
C ILE A 525 -17.50 -4.04 -0.16
N PRO A 526 -17.21 -4.60 1.03
CA PRO A 526 -16.12 -5.56 1.20
C PRO A 526 -16.22 -6.74 0.24
N GLN A 527 -17.44 -7.14 -0.12
CA GLN A 527 -17.69 -8.21 -1.06
C GLN A 527 -18.67 -7.82 -2.17
N VAL A 528 -18.52 -8.44 -3.33
CA VAL A 528 -19.46 -8.37 -4.44
C VAL A 528 -20.46 -9.53 -4.38
N SER A 529 -21.64 -9.33 -4.96
CA SER A 529 -22.67 -10.36 -4.96
C SER A 529 -22.23 -11.64 -5.71
N LYS A 530 -22.84 -12.77 -5.34
CA LYS A 530 -22.65 -14.05 -6.04
C LYS A 530 -23.02 -13.92 -7.52
N GLU A 531 -24.12 -13.24 -7.81
CA GLU A 531 -24.59 -12.96 -9.16
C GLU A 531 -23.56 -12.15 -9.97
N PHE A 532 -22.98 -11.09 -9.38
CA PHE A 532 -21.94 -10.31 -10.06
C PHE A 532 -20.75 -11.20 -10.46
N THR A 533 -20.34 -12.08 -9.56
CA THR A 533 -19.20 -12.99 -9.77
C THR A 533 -19.50 -14.11 -10.78
N GLN A 534 -20.73 -14.62 -10.79
CA GLN A 534 -21.19 -15.59 -11.77
C GLN A 534 -21.31 -14.96 -13.16
N ASN A 535 -21.90 -13.77 -13.25
CA ASN A 535 -22.01 -13.01 -14.51
C ASN A 535 -20.64 -12.72 -15.11
N LEU A 536 -19.65 -12.37 -14.29
CA LEU A 536 -18.25 -12.22 -14.67
C LEU A 536 -17.68 -13.44 -15.44
N SER A 537 -18.21 -14.64 -15.19
CA SER A 537 -17.76 -15.90 -15.79
C SER A 537 -18.43 -16.23 -17.12
N HIS A 538 -19.67 -15.77 -17.32
CA HIS A 538 -20.50 -16.10 -18.49
C HIS A 538 -20.51 -15.02 -19.57
N MET A 539 -19.86 -13.88 -19.32
CA MET A 539 -19.91 -12.74 -20.24
C MET A 539 -19.04 -12.95 -21.49
N ASP A 540 -19.72 -12.97 -22.63
CA ASP A 540 -19.13 -12.73 -23.95
C ASP A 540 -18.21 -11.51 -23.94
N ASN A 541 -17.21 -11.49 -24.83
CA ASN A 541 -16.17 -10.45 -24.92
C ASN A 541 -16.69 -8.98 -24.97
N ARG A 542 -18.00 -8.76 -25.15
CA ARG A 542 -18.64 -7.46 -25.36
C ARG A 542 -19.07 -6.72 -24.08
N ARG A 543 -19.21 -7.40 -22.93
CA ARG A 543 -19.61 -6.76 -21.65
C ARG A 543 -18.58 -7.06 -20.55
N ASN A 544 -17.64 -6.13 -20.35
CA ASN A 544 -16.74 -6.16 -19.20
C ASN A 544 -17.49 -5.62 -17.99
N PRO A 545 -17.78 -6.40 -16.94
CA PRO A 545 -18.41 -5.88 -15.74
C PRO A 545 -17.40 -5.02 -14.99
N LEU A 546 -17.74 -3.75 -14.85
CA LEU A 546 -16.98 -2.76 -14.10
C LEU A 546 -17.80 -2.41 -12.86
N LEU A 547 -17.17 -2.45 -11.70
CA LEU A 547 -17.75 -1.89 -10.49
C LEU A 547 -17.47 -0.39 -10.48
N LYS A 548 -18.44 0.40 -10.04
CA LYS A 548 -18.27 1.84 -9.86
C LYS A 548 -18.01 2.12 -8.39
N LEU A 549 -16.93 2.83 -8.10
CA LEU A 549 -16.64 3.38 -6.77
C LEU A 549 -16.79 4.90 -6.82
N THR A 550 -17.26 5.50 -5.74
CA THR A 550 -17.51 6.93 -5.63
C THR A 550 -16.47 7.53 -4.70
N PRO A 551 -15.36 8.04 -5.24
CA PRO A 551 -14.31 8.57 -4.37
C PRO A 551 -14.75 9.87 -3.69
N GLN A 552 -14.14 10.19 -2.57
CA GLN A 552 -14.20 11.48 -1.92
C GLN A 552 -12.79 12.06 -1.88
N LEU A 553 -12.68 13.38 -2.09
CA LEU A 553 -11.40 14.06 -2.13
C LEU A 553 -11.41 15.27 -1.20
N ILE A 554 -10.41 15.35 -0.34
CA ILE A 554 -10.10 16.52 0.49
C ILE A 554 -8.65 16.92 0.20
N LEU A 555 -8.42 18.19 -0.06
CA LEU A 555 -7.10 18.79 -0.17
C LEU A 555 -6.96 19.83 0.93
N ILE A 556 -5.89 19.72 1.71
CA ILE A 556 -5.55 20.65 2.79
C ILE A 556 -4.17 21.22 2.46
N ASN A 557 -4.07 22.53 2.30
CA ASN A 557 -2.81 23.20 2.00
C ASN A 557 -2.46 24.19 3.10
N LYS A 558 -1.19 24.23 3.50
CA LYS A 558 -0.59 25.30 4.30
C LYS A 558 0.47 25.98 3.45
N SER A 559 0.35 27.29 3.22
CA SER A 559 1.42 28.08 2.59
C SER A 559 2.57 28.31 3.55
N ALA A 560 3.79 28.39 3.03
CA ALA A 560 4.93 28.84 3.82
C ALA A 560 4.73 30.31 4.21
N THR A 561 4.98 30.67 5.46
CA THR A 561 5.07 32.06 5.87
C THR A 561 6.38 32.62 5.36
N THR A 562 6.32 33.45 4.32
CA THR A 562 7.45 34.31 4.00
C THR A 562 7.55 35.33 5.13
N GLU A 563 8.62 35.28 5.92
CA GLU A 563 9.03 36.45 6.68
C GLU A 563 9.19 37.56 5.65
N GLU A 564 8.29 38.54 5.66
CA GLU A 564 8.52 39.80 4.98
C GLU A 564 9.80 40.35 5.61
N THR A 565 10.92 40.24 4.89
CA THR A 565 12.14 40.96 5.24
C THR A 565 11.80 42.45 5.17
N ILE A 566 11.49 43.02 6.34
CA ILE A 566 11.29 44.45 6.58
C ILE A 566 12.62 45.18 6.34
#